data_AF-A0A953WHQ0-F1
#
_entry.id   AF-A0A953WHQ0-F1
#
_cell.length_a   1.000
_cell.length_b   1.000
_cell.length_c   1.000
_cell.angle_alpha   90.00
_cell.angle_beta   90.00
_cell.angle_gamma   90.00
#
_symmetry.space_group_name_H-M   'P 1'
#
loop_
_entity.id
_entity.type
_entity.pdbx_description
1 polymer ?
#
loop_
_entity_poly.entity_id
_entity_poly.type
_entity_poly.pdbx_seq_one_letter_code
_entity_poly.pdbx_strand_id
1 'polypeptide(L)'
;MTRFLDPDLFARTYRDPMAWLTLLVDLLPIIAVVFFGWKAVPLVALYWLENLVIGAFTILRMLGTVAANILNLAGAAFMVPFFTVHYGMFCFGHGIFLSAFAGGKVGDPAPGFDGMRALVDWALGTGPYMLWFVAAIIAVNTVFYLVDYVVGGGYRETQLPTEMFAPYGRIVTLHVAIILGA
;
A
#
# COMPACT_ATOMS: atom_id res chain seq x y z
N MET A 1 -19.84 8.70 26.68
CA MET A 1 -18.52 9.23 27.11
C MET A 1 -18.08 8.30 28.24
N THR A 2 -17.18 7.33 28.12
CA THR A 2 -15.80 7.31 27.59
C THR A 2 -15.42 5.88 27.17
N ARG A 3 -15.75 5.45 25.94
CA ARG A 3 -15.32 4.13 25.40
C ARG A 3 -13.80 4.01 25.19
N PHE A 4 -13.07 5.13 25.24
CA PHE A 4 -11.63 5.20 24.96
C PHE A 4 -10.75 4.75 26.13
N LEU A 5 -11.29 4.65 27.35
CA LEU A 5 -10.53 4.27 28.55
C LEU A 5 -11.08 2.98 29.19
N ASP A 6 -11.66 2.11 28.38
CA ASP A 6 -12.24 0.86 28.85
C ASP A 6 -11.13 -0.21 28.94
N PRO A 7 -10.74 -0.70 30.13
CA PRO A 7 -9.60 -1.62 30.31
C PRO A 7 -9.77 -2.92 29.50
N ASP A 8 -11.03 -3.35 29.36
CA ASP A 8 -11.40 -4.54 28.60
C ASP A 8 -11.20 -4.37 27.09
N LEU A 9 -11.28 -3.14 26.57
CA LEU A 9 -11.00 -2.83 25.18
C LEU A 9 -9.50 -2.99 24.89
N PHE A 10 -8.65 -2.46 25.76
CA PHE A 10 -7.20 -2.63 25.66
C PHE A 10 -6.79 -4.10 25.79
N ALA A 11 -7.35 -4.82 26.76
CA ALA A 11 -7.05 -6.24 26.96
C ALA A 11 -7.46 -7.12 25.76
N ARG A 12 -8.51 -6.76 25.03
CA ARG A 12 -8.92 -7.41 23.78
C ARG A 12 -7.96 -7.09 22.63
N THR A 13 -7.59 -5.82 22.45
CA THR A 13 -6.64 -5.40 21.42
C THR A 13 -5.26 -6.05 21.62
N TYR A 14 -4.77 -6.15 22.86
CA TYR A 14 -3.50 -6.84 23.16
C TYR A 14 -3.54 -8.34 22.94
N ARG A 15 -4.73 -8.96 22.90
CA ARG A 15 -4.89 -10.39 22.62
C ARG A 15 -5.13 -10.68 21.15
N ASP A 16 -5.35 -9.66 20.34
CA ASP A 16 -5.57 -9.81 18.90
C ASP A 16 -4.21 -9.96 18.19
N PRO A 17 -3.94 -11.12 17.56
CA PRO A 17 -2.72 -11.32 16.79
C PRO A 17 -2.56 -10.31 15.64
N MET A 18 -3.66 -9.79 15.10
CA MET A 18 -3.65 -8.81 14.02
C MET A 18 -3.19 -7.43 14.49
N ALA A 19 -3.54 -7.02 15.71
CA ALA A 19 -3.08 -5.76 16.29
C ALA A 19 -1.55 -5.73 16.46
N TRP A 20 -0.96 -6.85 16.89
CA TRP A 20 0.50 -7.00 16.98
C TRP A 20 1.16 -6.98 15.60
N LEU A 21 0.54 -7.60 14.60
CA LEU A 21 1.04 -7.58 13.23
C LEU A 21 1.06 -6.14 12.68
N THR A 22 -0.03 -5.38 12.86
CA THR A 22 -0.10 -3.96 12.47
C THR A 22 1.00 -3.14 13.13
N LEU A 23 1.15 -3.30 14.45
CA LEU A 23 2.19 -2.59 15.19
C LEU A 23 3.59 -2.90 14.67
N LEU A 24 3.88 -4.17 14.34
CA LEU A 24 5.18 -4.55 13.76
C LEU A 24 5.45 -3.87 12.42
N VAL A 25 4.44 -3.73 11.56
CA VAL A 25 4.58 -3.02 10.27
C VAL A 25 4.83 -1.54 10.48
N ASP A 26 4.10 -0.91 11.40
CA ASP A 26 4.25 0.52 11.69
C ASP A 26 5.64 0.84 12.28
N LEU A 27 6.29 -0.13 12.91
CA LEU A 27 7.66 0.00 13.42
C LEU A 27 8.75 -0.21 12.35
N LEU A 28 8.43 -0.78 11.18
CA LEU A 28 9.42 -1.01 10.13
C LEU A 28 10.18 0.26 9.72
N PRO A 29 9.54 1.41 9.47
CA PRO A 29 10.26 2.66 9.15
C PRO A 29 11.18 3.11 10.29
N ILE A 30 10.77 2.91 11.55
CA ILE A 30 11.59 3.27 12.73
C ILE A 30 12.83 2.38 12.81
N ILE A 31 12.66 1.07 12.59
CA ILE A 31 13.77 0.12 12.51
C ILE A 31 14.74 0.52 11.39
N ALA A 32 14.20 0.92 10.23
CA ALA A 32 14.98 1.39 9.08
C ALA A 32 15.88 2.60 9.44
N VAL A 33 15.34 3.56 10.18
CA VAL A 33 16.10 4.74 10.62
C VAL A 33 17.14 4.38 11.69
N VAL A 34 16.74 3.67 12.75
CA VAL A 34 17.60 3.45 13.93
C VAL A 34 18.75 2.49 13.62
N PHE A 35 18.48 1.40 12.91
CA PHE A 35 19.49 0.36 12.67
C PHE A 35 20.24 0.52 11.36
N PHE A 36 19.59 1.08 10.33
CA PHE A 36 20.18 1.19 8.99
C PHE A 36 20.48 2.64 8.57
N GLY A 37 20.22 3.61 9.45
CA GLY A 37 20.55 5.01 9.23
C GLY A 37 19.79 5.64 8.07
N TRP A 38 18.62 5.10 7.71
CA TRP A 38 17.83 5.61 6.60
C TRP A 38 17.48 7.09 6.81
N LYS A 39 17.65 7.87 5.75
CA LYS A 39 17.23 9.28 5.69
C LYS A 39 15.86 9.39 4.99
N ALA A 40 15.42 10.61 4.69
CA ALA A 40 14.12 10.86 4.07
C ALA A 40 13.90 10.10 2.75
N VAL A 41 14.89 10.05 1.86
CA VAL A 41 14.74 9.45 0.52
C VAL A 41 14.33 7.96 0.56
N PRO A 42 15.07 7.06 1.25
CA PRO A 42 14.65 5.66 1.41
C PRO A 42 13.26 5.48 2.02
N LEU A 43 12.89 6.31 3.01
CA LEU A 43 11.58 6.21 3.67
C LEU A 43 10.45 6.54 2.71
N VAL A 44 10.57 7.65 1.98
CA VAL A 44 9.55 8.08 1.02
C VAL A 44 9.45 7.09 -0.15
N ALA A 45 10.59 6.54 -0.61
CA ALA A 45 10.60 5.47 -1.60
C ALA A 45 9.91 4.18 -1.10
N LEU A 46 10.12 3.79 0.16
CA LEU A 46 9.44 2.65 0.78
C LEU A 46 7.92 2.87 0.86
N TYR A 47 7.46 4.04 1.30
CA TYR A 47 6.03 4.38 1.32
C TYR A 47 5.40 4.38 -0.07
N TRP A 48 6.16 4.80 -1.09
CA TRP A 48 5.72 4.72 -2.48
C TRP A 48 5.59 3.27 -2.97
N LEU A 49 6.59 2.42 -2.69
CA LEU A 49 6.54 0.98 -3.01
C LEU A 49 5.36 0.30 -2.31
N GLU A 50 5.09 0.66 -1.06
CA GLU A 50 3.95 0.15 -0.31
C GLU A 50 2.62 0.51 -0.97
N ASN A 51 2.47 1.70 -1.56
CA ASN A 51 1.27 2.05 -2.31
C ASN A 51 1.07 1.13 -3.53
N LEU A 52 2.15 0.73 -4.21
CA LEU A 52 2.06 -0.26 -5.28
C LEU A 52 1.61 -1.63 -4.79
N VAL A 53 2.13 -2.06 -3.63
CA VAL A 53 1.73 -3.31 -2.99
C VAL A 53 0.24 -3.25 -2.66
N ILE A 54 -0.23 -2.19 -2.00
CA ILE A 54 -1.65 -2.00 -1.67
C ILE A 54 -2.51 -2.02 -2.94
N GLY A 55 -2.11 -1.30 -4.00
CA GLY A 55 -2.82 -1.31 -5.28
C GLY A 55 -2.93 -2.72 -5.89
N ALA A 56 -1.88 -3.53 -5.80
CA ALA A 56 -1.91 -4.92 -6.24
C ALA A 56 -2.89 -5.76 -5.40
N PHE A 57 -2.89 -5.61 -4.08
CA PHE A 57 -3.86 -6.28 -3.22
C PHE A 57 -5.30 -5.81 -3.46
N THR A 58 -5.52 -4.52 -3.77
CA THR A 58 -6.84 -4.01 -4.17
C THR A 58 -7.34 -4.70 -5.43
N ILE A 59 -6.47 -4.93 -6.43
CA ILE A 59 -6.83 -5.73 -7.62
C ILE A 59 -7.22 -7.15 -7.23
N LEU A 60 -6.44 -7.82 -6.36
CA LEU A 60 -6.76 -9.17 -5.88
C LEU A 60 -8.09 -9.22 -5.11
N ARG A 61 -8.41 -8.19 -4.33
CA ARG A 61 -9.70 -8.08 -3.62
C ARG A 61 -10.84 -7.87 -4.61
N MET A 62 -10.72 -6.95 -5.57
CA MET A 62 -11.74 -6.78 -6.61
C MET A 62 -12.00 -8.08 -7.39
N LEU A 63 -10.97 -8.84 -7.74
CA LEU A 63 -11.12 -10.16 -8.37
C LEU A 63 -11.78 -11.19 -7.44
N GLY A 64 -11.49 -11.13 -6.14
CA GLY A 64 -12.15 -11.96 -5.12
C GLY A 64 -13.67 -11.74 -5.05
N THR A 65 -14.16 -10.52 -5.26
CA THR A 65 -15.61 -10.25 -5.31
C THR A 65 -16.32 -10.93 -6.49
N VAL A 66 -15.60 -11.19 -7.58
CA VAL A 66 -16.12 -11.95 -8.73
C VAL A 66 -16.22 -13.43 -8.41
N ALA A 67 -15.22 -13.97 -7.70
CA ALA A 67 -15.25 -15.35 -7.21
C ALA A 67 -16.42 -15.59 -6.23
N ALA A 68 -16.81 -14.55 -5.48
CA ALA A 68 -17.97 -14.56 -4.59
C ALA A 68 -19.32 -14.62 -5.33
N ASN A 69 -19.44 -13.80 -6.38
CA ASN A 69 -20.69 -13.59 -7.10
C ASN A 69 -20.37 -13.22 -8.56
N ILE A 70 -20.69 -14.13 -9.49
CA ILE A 70 -20.42 -13.92 -10.92
C ILE A 70 -21.14 -12.69 -11.51
N LEU A 71 -22.20 -12.19 -10.87
CA LEU A 71 -22.87 -10.95 -11.28
C LEU A 71 -21.94 -9.73 -11.18
N ASN A 72 -20.92 -9.80 -10.32
CA ASN A 72 -19.88 -8.78 -10.20
C ASN A 72 -18.89 -8.78 -11.38
N LEU A 73 -18.90 -9.81 -12.24
CA LEU A 73 -17.95 -9.95 -13.36
C LEU A 73 -18.01 -8.76 -14.32
N ALA A 74 -19.22 -8.30 -14.69
CA ALA A 74 -19.38 -7.18 -15.62
C ALA A 74 -18.80 -5.88 -15.04
N GLY A 75 -19.04 -5.63 -13.74
CA GLY A 75 -18.46 -4.49 -13.04
C GLY A 75 -16.94 -4.59 -12.92
N ALA A 76 -16.42 -5.76 -12.53
CA ALA A 76 -14.99 -6.01 -12.40
C ALA A 76 -14.24 -5.93 -13.73
N ALA A 77 -14.84 -6.39 -14.83
CA ALA A 77 -14.25 -6.33 -16.17
C ALA A 77 -13.95 -4.90 -16.63
N PHE A 78 -14.72 -3.92 -16.15
CA PHE A 78 -14.43 -2.50 -16.38
C PHE A 78 -13.56 -1.90 -15.26
N MET A 79 -13.90 -2.14 -14.00
CA MET A 79 -13.27 -1.50 -12.84
C MET A 79 -11.82 -1.94 -12.63
N VAL A 80 -11.47 -3.21 -12.86
CA VAL A 80 -10.10 -3.70 -12.66
C VAL A 80 -9.12 -3.07 -13.67
N PRO A 81 -9.38 -3.07 -15.00
CA PRO A 81 -8.53 -2.35 -15.94
C PRO A 81 -8.52 -0.85 -15.69
N PHE A 82 -9.67 -0.23 -15.41
CA PHE A 82 -9.76 1.19 -15.10
C PHE A 82 -8.90 1.55 -13.89
N PHE A 83 -9.00 0.80 -12.80
CA PHE A 83 -8.20 1.00 -11.60
C PHE A 83 -6.71 0.79 -11.91
N THR A 84 -6.35 -0.26 -12.62
CA THR A 84 -4.93 -0.54 -12.95
C THR A 84 -4.30 0.62 -13.73
N VAL A 85 -5.01 1.17 -14.71
CA VAL A 85 -4.53 2.31 -15.50
C VAL A 85 -4.56 3.60 -14.67
N HIS A 86 -5.68 3.90 -14.00
CA HIS A 86 -5.87 5.18 -13.30
C HIS A 86 -5.05 5.28 -12.01
N TYR A 87 -5.06 4.23 -11.18
CA TYR A 87 -4.19 4.14 -10.01
C TYR A 87 -2.72 4.03 -10.42
N GLY A 88 -2.44 3.30 -11.51
CA GLY A 88 -1.10 3.17 -12.08
C GLY A 88 -0.52 4.49 -12.58
N MET A 89 -1.28 5.30 -13.32
CA MET A 89 -0.82 6.62 -13.79
C MET A 89 -0.56 7.57 -12.61
N PHE A 90 -1.36 7.47 -11.55
CA PHE A 90 -1.16 8.28 -10.36
C PHE A 90 0.12 7.86 -9.63
N CYS A 91 0.33 6.56 -9.42
CA CYS A 91 1.56 6.04 -8.81
C CYS A 91 2.81 6.35 -9.65
N PHE A 92 2.68 6.27 -10.97
CA PHE A 92 3.75 6.61 -11.92
C PHE A 92 4.14 8.09 -11.81
N GLY A 93 3.17 9.01 -11.92
CA GLY A 93 3.41 10.44 -11.76
C GLY A 93 4.00 10.79 -10.40
N HIS A 94 3.48 10.20 -9.33
CA HIS A 94 4.04 10.36 -7.98
C HIS A 94 5.48 9.85 -7.91
N GLY A 95 5.78 8.70 -8.49
CA GLY A 95 7.13 8.14 -8.54
C GLY A 95 8.13 9.07 -9.23
N ILE A 96 7.73 9.69 -10.34
CA ILE A 96 8.55 10.71 -11.05
C ILE A 96 8.85 11.90 -10.13
N PHE A 97 7.83 12.44 -9.45
CA PHE A 97 8.04 13.54 -8.51
C PHE A 97 9.01 13.15 -7.40
N LEU A 98 8.82 11.97 -6.80
CA LEU A 98 9.70 11.49 -5.75
C LEU A 98 11.14 11.30 -6.22
N SER A 99 11.37 10.71 -7.40
CA SER A 99 12.72 10.56 -7.93
C SER A 99 13.37 11.90 -8.22
N ALA A 100 12.60 12.86 -8.75
CA ALA A 100 13.10 14.22 -9.02
C ALA A 100 13.52 14.96 -7.74
N PHE A 101 12.67 14.97 -6.70
CA PHE A 101 12.98 15.63 -5.42
C PHE A 101 14.09 14.93 -4.63
N ALA A 102 14.22 13.60 -4.79
CA ALA A 102 15.27 12.81 -4.14
C ALA A 102 16.65 12.93 -4.82
N GLY A 103 16.78 13.71 -5.90
CA GLY A 103 18.01 13.79 -6.70
C GLY A 103 18.31 12.53 -7.51
N GLY A 104 17.34 11.63 -7.64
CA GLY A 104 17.43 10.41 -8.44
C GLY A 104 17.28 10.71 -9.93
N LYS A 105 18.29 10.34 -10.73
CA LYS A 105 18.29 10.50 -12.19
C LYS A 105 17.48 9.41 -12.90
N VAL A 106 16.27 9.09 -12.43
CA VAL A 106 15.30 8.47 -13.34
C VAL A 106 14.89 9.61 -14.26
N GLY A 107 15.54 9.76 -15.41
CA GLY A 107 15.46 10.96 -16.27
C GLY A 107 14.05 11.25 -16.79
N ASP A 108 13.81 11.08 -18.09
CA ASP A 108 12.46 11.05 -18.66
C ASP A 108 12.05 9.58 -18.86
N PRO A 109 11.56 8.87 -17.82
CA PRO A 109 11.16 7.48 -17.96
C PRO A 109 10.07 7.37 -19.03
N ALA A 110 10.28 6.45 -19.98
CA ALA A 110 9.32 6.20 -21.04
C ALA A 110 7.95 5.81 -20.44
N PRO A 111 6.82 6.36 -20.95
CA PRO A 111 5.51 6.00 -20.45
C PRO A 111 5.25 4.49 -20.53
N GLY A 112 4.51 3.96 -19.56
CA GLY A 112 4.12 2.56 -19.53
C GLY A 112 5.01 1.69 -18.65
N PHE A 113 5.09 0.41 -19.00
CA PHE A 113 5.70 -0.62 -18.15
C PHE A 113 7.20 -0.38 -17.89
N ASP A 114 7.95 0.02 -18.90
CA ASP A 114 9.40 0.22 -18.79
C ASP A 114 9.75 1.39 -17.86
N GLY A 115 9.01 2.50 -17.93
CA GLY A 115 9.19 3.62 -17.01
C GLY A 115 8.78 3.26 -15.58
N MET A 116 7.68 2.51 -15.43
CA MET A 116 7.26 2.04 -14.11
C MET A 116 8.32 1.13 -13.48
N ARG A 117 8.91 0.23 -14.27
CA ARG A 117 10.00 -0.64 -13.82
C ARG A 117 11.23 0.17 -13.41
N ALA A 118 11.62 1.17 -14.19
CA ALA A 118 12.76 2.03 -13.85
C ALA A 118 12.57 2.77 -12.51
N LEU A 119 11.35 3.23 -12.22
CA LEU A 119 11.01 3.85 -10.94
C LEU A 119 11.05 2.85 -9.78
N VAL A 120 10.57 1.62 -9.98
CA VAL A 120 10.67 0.55 -8.98
C VAL A 120 12.13 0.19 -8.71
N ASP A 121 12.94 0.03 -9.75
CA ASP A 121 14.36 -0.29 -9.63
C ASP A 121 15.11 0.84 -8.89
N TRP A 122 14.79 2.10 -9.19
CA TRP A 122 15.30 3.25 -8.44
C TRP A 122 14.90 3.19 -6.96
N ALA A 123 13.61 3.00 -6.67
CA ALA A 123 13.10 2.98 -5.30
C ALA A 123 13.74 1.86 -4.47
N LEU A 124 13.88 0.67 -5.06
CA LEU A 124 14.56 -0.48 -4.45
C LEU A 124 16.06 -0.21 -4.19
N GLY A 125 16.68 0.63 -5.01
CA GLY A 125 18.09 1.03 -4.87
C GLY A 125 18.36 2.17 -3.88
N THR A 126 17.33 2.83 -3.32
CA THR A 126 17.53 4.02 -2.49
C THR A 126 18.12 3.74 -1.10
N GLY A 127 17.92 2.55 -0.55
CA GLY A 127 18.34 2.23 0.82
C GLY A 127 18.81 0.78 1.00
N PRO A 128 19.74 0.54 1.94
CA PRO A 128 20.18 -0.82 2.25
C PRO A 128 19.01 -1.66 2.78
N TYR A 129 18.92 -2.91 2.35
CA TYR A 129 17.88 -3.87 2.74
C TYR A 129 16.44 -3.53 2.32
N MET A 130 16.23 -2.55 1.42
CA MET A 130 14.90 -2.15 0.95
C MET A 130 14.01 -3.32 0.53
N LEU A 131 14.58 -4.30 -0.19
CA LEU A 131 13.86 -5.49 -0.63
C LEU A 131 13.28 -6.31 0.54
N TRP A 132 13.98 -6.39 1.68
CA TRP A 132 13.48 -7.09 2.86
C TRP A 132 12.33 -6.35 3.53
N PHE A 133 12.40 -5.01 3.57
CA PHE A 133 11.29 -4.19 4.07
C PHE A 133 10.05 -4.34 3.17
N VAL A 134 10.22 -4.28 1.85
CA VAL A 134 9.13 -4.50 0.89
C VAL A 134 8.58 -5.92 1.02
N ALA A 135 9.44 -6.93 1.17
CA ALA A 135 9.00 -8.31 1.36
C ALA A 135 8.21 -8.48 2.67
N ALA A 136 8.62 -7.82 3.76
CA ALA A 136 7.88 -7.81 5.02
C ALA A 136 6.49 -7.16 4.86
N ILE A 137 6.42 -6.03 4.16
CA ILE A 137 5.15 -5.36 3.84
C ILE A 137 4.24 -6.27 3.01
N ILE A 138 4.77 -6.91 1.96
CA ILE A 138 4.01 -7.86 1.14
C ILE A 138 3.52 -9.02 2.00
N ALA A 139 4.39 -9.63 2.81
CA ALA A 139 4.04 -10.76 3.65
C ALA A 139 2.91 -10.41 4.63
N VAL A 140 2.98 -9.24 5.27
CA VAL A 140 1.93 -8.80 6.18
C VAL A 140 0.63 -8.50 5.45
N ASN A 141 0.68 -7.81 4.31
CA ASN A 141 -0.52 -7.59 3.49
C ASN A 141 -1.12 -8.91 3.00
N THR A 142 -0.30 -9.92 2.69
CA THR A 142 -0.77 -11.26 2.38
C THR A 142 -1.48 -11.90 3.57
N VAL A 143 -0.94 -11.78 4.78
CA VAL A 143 -1.59 -12.31 5.99
C VAL A 143 -2.94 -11.64 6.20
N PHE A 144 -3.03 -10.31 6.13
CA PHE A 144 -4.30 -9.59 6.23
C PHE A 144 -5.29 -10.00 5.14
N TYR A 145 -4.82 -10.10 3.89
CA TYR A 145 -5.65 -10.58 2.79
C TYR A 145 -6.18 -12.00 3.03
N LEU A 146 -5.35 -12.93 3.49
CA LEU A 146 -5.78 -14.31 3.72
C LEU A 146 -6.70 -14.44 4.94
N VAL A 147 -6.36 -13.81 6.05
CA VAL A 147 -7.10 -13.95 7.32
C VAL A 147 -8.40 -13.16 7.28
N ASP A 148 -8.36 -11.87 6.94
CA ASP A 148 -9.54 -11.01 7.02
C ASP A 148 -10.40 -11.14 5.76
N TYR A 149 -9.76 -11.10 4.60
CA TYR A 149 -10.49 -11.05 3.34
C TYR A 149 -10.97 -12.44 2.90
N VAL A 150 -10.09 -13.45 2.90
CA VAL A 150 -10.43 -14.81 2.45
C VAL A 150 -11.11 -15.64 3.55
N VAL A 151 -10.50 -15.78 4.73
CA VAL A 151 -11.06 -16.62 5.81
C VAL A 151 -12.22 -15.91 6.51
N GLY A 152 -12.09 -14.62 6.78
CA GLY A 152 -13.14 -13.79 7.37
C GLY A 152 -14.36 -13.55 6.47
N GLY A 153 -14.28 -13.96 5.19
CA GLY A 153 -15.40 -13.83 4.26
C GLY A 153 -15.63 -12.42 3.73
N GLY A 154 -14.66 -11.52 3.89
CA GLY A 154 -14.74 -10.13 3.41
C GLY A 154 -15.16 -10.02 1.95
N TYR A 155 -14.74 -10.98 1.11
CA TYR A 155 -15.15 -11.05 -0.30
C TYR A 155 -16.67 -11.14 -0.56
N ARG A 156 -17.47 -11.54 0.44
CA ARG A 156 -18.94 -11.66 0.35
C ARG A 156 -19.67 -10.38 0.77
N GLU A 157 -19.06 -9.59 1.63
CA GLU A 157 -19.68 -8.42 2.25
C GLU A 157 -19.25 -7.10 1.59
N THR A 158 -18.11 -7.10 0.91
CA THR A 158 -17.55 -5.90 0.27
C THR A 158 -18.12 -5.66 -1.12
N GLN A 159 -18.41 -4.39 -1.42
CA GLN A 159 -18.82 -3.97 -2.76
C GLN A 159 -17.63 -3.51 -3.60
N LEU A 160 -17.67 -3.81 -4.90
CA LEU A 160 -16.67 -3.43 -5.91
C LEU A 160 -16.20 -1.96 -5.82
N PRO A 161 -17.10 -0.95 -5.73
CA PRO A 161 -16.68 0.45 -5.65
C PRO A 161 -15.92 0.76 -4.36
N THR A 162 -16.31 0.15 -3.23
CA THR A 162 -15.66 0.36 -1.93
C THR A 162 -14.21 -0.12 -1.95
N GLU A 163 -13.97 -1.28 -2.54
CA GLU A 163 -12.61 -1.82 -2.72
C GLU A 163 -11.76 -0.92 -3.61
N MET A 164 -12.33 -0.44 -4.72
CA MET A 164 -11.63 0.47 -5.62
C MET A 164 -11.18 1.76 -4.92
N PHE A 165 -12.01 2.35 -4.05
CA PHE A 165 -11.69 3.61 -3.38
C PHE A 165 -10.82 3.47 -2.12
N ALA A 166 -10.72 2.28 -1.53
CA ALA A 166 -9.96 2.03 -0.31
C ALA A 166 -8.51 2.60 -0.30
N PRO A 167 -7.70 2.47 -1.37
CA PRO A 167 -6.32 2.97 -1.35
C PRO A 167 -6.19 4.49 -1.53
N TYR A 168 -7.24 5.20 -1.95
CA TYR A 168 -7.15 6.63 -2.26
C TYR A 168 -6.99 7.51 -1.02
N GLY A 169 -7.57 7.12 0.11
CA GLY A 169 -7.47 7.88 1.36
C GLY A 169 -6.02 8.12 1.77
N ARG A 170 -5.18 7.08 1.68
CA ARG A 170 -3.76 7.12 2.01
C ARG A 170 -2.97 8.04 1.08
N ILE A 171 -3.23 7.94 -0.22
CA ILE A 171 -2.59 8.75 -1.24
C ILE A 171 -2.85 10.24 -1.03
N VAL A 172 -4.11 10.61 -0.75
CA VAL A 172 -4.51 12.00 -0.53
C VAL A 172 -3.82 12.54 0.72
N THR A 173 -3.80 11.78 1.82
CA THR A 173 -3.09 12.19 3.05
C THR A 173 -1.60 12.43 2.77
N LEU A 174 -0.97 11.55 1.98
CA LEU A 174 0.45 11.65 1.65
C LEU A 174 0.74 12.87 0.76
N HIS A 175 -0.12 13.18 -0.22
CA HIS A 175 0.01 14.38 -1.04
C HIS A 175 -0.18 15.66 -0.23
N VAL A 176 -1.18 15.70 0.65
CA VAL A 176 -1.40 16.85 1.54
C VAL A 176 -0.21 17.03 2.48
N ALA A 177 0.35 15.95 3.05
CA ALA A 177 1.51 16.02 3.91
C ALA A 177 2.77 16.51 3.18
N ILE A 178 3.00 16.08 1.94
CA ILE A 178 4.11 16.57 1.10
C ILE A 178 3.92 18.05 0.77
N ILE A 179 2.72 18.49 0.37
CA ILE A 179 2.45 19.88 -0.03
C ILE A 179 2.55 20.84 1.17
N LEU A 180 2.06 20.44 2.34
CA LEU A 180 2.10 21.28 3.55
C LEU A 180 3.44 21.20 4.30
N GLY A 181 4.23 20.16 4.07
CA GLY A 181 5.54 19.94 4.71
C GLY A 181 6.75 20.37 3.87
N ALA A 182 6.53 20.74 2.60
CA ALA A 182 7.53 21.37 1.71
C ALA A 182 7.59 22.88 1.93
#